data_AF-A0A150FU97-F1
#
_entry.id   AF-A0A150FU97-F1
#
_cell.length_a   1.000
_cell.length_b   1.000
_cell.length_c   1.000
_cell.angle_alpha   90.00
_cell.angle_beta   90.00
_cell.angle_gamma   90.00
#
_symmetry.space_group_name_H-M   'P 1'
#
loop_
_entity.id
_entity.type
_entity.pdbx_description
1 polymer ?
#
loop_
_entity_poly.entity_id
_entity_poly.type
_entity_poly.pdbx_seq_one_letter_code
_entity_poly.pdbx_strand_id
1 'polypeptide(L)'
;MRQRKGGLSKLRHSFLVSGFRLPPDCFAKLAVDCPALLTGGDVFGAGCVMLFFKGMGWTNKHIAQRIIGYYPQLLLLDRRRDIDPVLRLLERLECRGDNLRLLVWEYPRIFDKDYRRHVRKFQHLGVYGLSLRTAAAGDAGADDGGSAPYPWEGGPLPIELWEWF
;
A
#
# COMPACT_ATOMS: atom_id res chain seq x y z
N MET A 1 1.77 -15.81 39.47
CA MET A 1 1.64 -15.85 37.99
C MET A 1 1.69 -14.43 37.40
N ARG A 2 2.87 -13.87 37.08
CA ARG A 2 2.99 -12.58 36.35
C ARG A 2 4.43 -12.36 35.85
N GLN A 3 4.89 -13.13 34.85
CA GLN A 3 6.17 -12.84 34.16
C GLN A 3 6.18 -13.12 32.64
N ARG A 4 5.09 -13.60 32.03
CA ARG A 4 5.10 -13.95 30.58
C ARG A 4 5.02 -12.77 29.60
N LYS A 5 4.65 -11.56 30.06
CA LYS A 5 4.44 -10.41 29.14
C LYS A 5 5.73 -9.81 28.58
N GLY A 6 6.84 -9.88 29.33
CA GLY A 6 8.12 -9.28 28.91
C GLY A 6 8.88 -10.07 27.84
N GLY A 7 8.64 -11.39 27.72
CA GLY A 7 9.28 -12.21 26.68
C GLY A 7 8.63 -12.03 25.31
N LEU A 8 7.30 -11.89 25.27
CA LEU A 8 6.56 -11.77 24.01
C LEU A 8 6.84 -10.44 23.30
N SER A 9 6.96 -9.33 24.03
CA SER A 9 7.31 -8.04 23.43
C SER A 9 8.72 -8.03 22.83
N LYS A 10 9.70 -8.69 23.49
CA LYS A 10 11.06 -8.85 22.98
C LYS A 10 11.12 -9.69 21.70
N LEU A 11 10.34 -10.76 21.62
CA LEU A 11 10.23 -11.58 20.41
C LEU A 11 9.61 -10.80 19.24
N ARG A 12 8.55 -10.04 19.50
CA ARG A 12 7.90 -9.18 18.49
C ARG A 12 8.84 -8.07 18.01
N HIS A 13 9.57 -7.45 18.93
CA HIS A 13 10.62 -6.49 18.60
C HIS A 13 11.69 -7.12 17.71
N SER A 14 12.26 -8.26 18.11
CA SER A 14 13.28 -8.94 17.32
C SER A 14 12.77 -9.36 15.93
N PHE A 15 11.53 -9.84 15.82
CA PHE A 15 10.94 -10.19 14.54
C PHE A 15 10.82 -8.97 13.61
N LEU A 16 10.28 -7.84 14.09
CA LEU A 16 10.07 -6.65 13.28
C LEU A 16 11.40 -5.91 12.97
N VAL A 17 12.26 -5.74 13.97
CA VAL A 17 13.52 -4.99 13.82
C VAL A 17 14.58 -5.85 13.14
N SER A 18 14.83 -7.06 13.62
CA SER A 18 15.88 -7.93 13.07
C SER A 18 15.40 -8.69 11.82
N GLY A 19 14.18 -9.24 11.84
CA GLY A 19 13.64 -10.04 10.73
C GLY A 19 13.27 -9.19 9.51
N PHE A 20 12.65 -8.03 9.73
CA PHE A 20 12.25 -7.14 8.63
C PHE A 20 13.22 -5.98 8.38
N ARG A 21 14.31 -5.88 9.16
CA ARG A 21 15.32 -4.81 9.10
C ARG A 21 14.68 -3.41 9.19
N LEU A 22 13.72 -3.26 10.08
CA LEU A 22 13.13 -1.96 10.40
C LEU A 22 14.07 -1.15 11.29
N PRO A 23 14.19 0.18 11.10
CA PRO A 23 14.87 1.06 12.04
C PRO A 23 14.28 0.92 13.46
N PRO A 24 15.09 1.00 14.53
CA PRO A 24 14.60 0.90 15.90
C PRO A 24 13.48 1.90 16.23
N ASP A 25 13.57 3.12 15.70
CA ASP A 25 12.58 4.18 15.92
C ASP A 25 11.19 3.83 15.39
N CYS A 26 11.12 2.97 14.37
CA CYS A 26 9.85 2.50 13.83
C CYS A 26 9.08 1.65 14.85
N PHE A 27 9.78 0.90 15.71
CA PHE A 27 9.12 0.10 16.74
C PHE A 27 8.47 0.99 17.79
N ALA A 28 9.16 2.06 18.23
CA ALA A 28 8.59 3.02 19.15
C ALA A 28 7.34 3.68 18.55
N LYS A 29 7.40 4.08 17.28
CA LYS A 29 6.24 4.63 16.57
C LYS A 29 5.07 3.65 16.47
N LEU A 30 5.34 2.38 16.15
CA LEU A 30 4.31 1.34 16.14
C LEU A 30 3.69 1.12 17.53
N ALA A 31 4.48 1.23 18.60
CA ALA A 31 3.97 1.10 19.96
C ALA A 31 3.00 2.22 20.34
N VAL A 32 3.19 3.42 19.80
CA VAL A 32 2.33 4.58 20.06
C VAL A 32 1.12 4.60 19.11
N ASP A 33 1.36 4.50 17.81
CA ASP A 33 0.35 4.75 16.77
C ASP A 33 -0.47 3.49 16.42
N CYS A 34 0.07 2.30 16.67
CA CYS A 34 -0.55 1.02 16.36
C CYS A 34 -0.32 -0.02 17.49
N PRO A 35 -0.71 0.29 18.75
CA PRO A 35 -0.49 -0.59 19.89
C PRO A 35 -1.21 -1.94 19.73
N ALA A 36 -2.28 -1.98 18.93
CA ALA A 36 -2.99 -3.21 18.60
C ALA A 36 -2.06 -4.26 17.99
N LEU A 37 -1.12 -3.86 17.13
CA LEU A 37 -0.14 -4.76 16.51
C LEU A 37 0.75 -5.44 17.55
N LEU A 38 1.09 -4.72 18.62
CA LEU A 38 2.03 -5.19 19.64
C LEU A 38 1.35 -5.88 20.84
N THR A 39 0.04 -5.72 21.02
CA THR A 39 -0.70 -6.28 22.17
C THR A 39 -1.48 -7.53 21.81
N GLY A 40 -2.16 -7.55 20.66
CA GLY A 40 -3.00 -8.67 20.21
C GLY A 40 -2.87 -9.01 18.72
N GLY A 41 -2.21 -8.15 17.94
CA GLY A 41 -2.05 -8.33 16.50
C GLY A 41 -1.16 -9.51 16.15
N ASP A 42 -1.41 -10.02 14.95
CA ASP A 42 -0.59 -11.05 14.34
C ASP A 42 0.64 -10.42 13.67
N VAL A 43 1.77 -10.50 14.37
CA VAL A 43 3.06 -9.99 13.87
C VAL A 43 3.53 -10.76 12.63
N PHE A 44 3.10 -12.02 12.46
CA PHE A 44 3.33 -12.76 11.23
C PHE A 44 2.53 -12.16 10.07
N GLY A 45 1.24 -11.91 10.27
CA GLY A 45 0.37 -11.20 9.33
C GLY A 45 0.94 -9.84 8.90
N ALA A 46 1.39 -9.03 9.86
CA ALA A 46 2.09 -7.77 9.55
C ALA A 46 3.34 -8.00 8.69
N GLY A 47 4.11 -9.05 8.97
CA GLY A 47 5.22 -9.47 8.14
C GLY A 47 4.79 -9.82 6.71
N CYS A 48 3.67 -10.53 6.52
CA CYS A 48 3.11 -10.81 5.20
C CYS A 48 2.71 -9.53 4.45
N VAL A 49 2.11 -8.56 5.13
CA VAL A 49 1.79 -7.25 4.53
C VAL A 49 3.05 -6.51 4.11
N MET A 50 4.09 -6.51 4.95
CA MET A 50 5.38 -5.91 4.61
C MET A 50 6.05 -6.61 3.42
N LEU A 51 6.01 -7.94 3.37
CA LEU A 51 6.50 -8.70 2.22
C LEU A 51 5.73 -8.39 0.94
N PHE A 52 4.42 -8.16 1.04
CA PHE A 52 3.63 -7.70 -0.09
C PHE A 52 4.13 -6.35 -0.62
N PHE A 53 4.30 -5.35 0.23
CA PHE A 53 4.84 -4.05 -0.22
C PHE A 53 6.23 -4.20 -0.84
N LYS A 54 7.09 -5.06 -0.27
CA LYS A 54 8.40 -5.40 -0.87
C LYS A 54 8.25 -6.04 -2.24
N GLY A 55 7.30 -6.95 -2.43
CA GLY A 55 6.98 -7.54 -3.72
C GLY A 55 6.52 -6.52 -4.76
N MET A 56 5.95 -5.39 -4.33
CA MET A 56 5.61 -4.24 -5.19
C MET A 56 6.80 -3.30 -5.46
N GLY A 57 7.99 -3.60 -4.92
CA GLY A 57 9.23 -2.83 -5.09
C GLY A 57 9.53 -1.84 -3.96
N TRP A 58 8.83 -1.91 -2.83
CA TRP A 58 9.10 -1.02 -1.70
C TRP A 58 10.34 -1.45 -0.92
N THR A 59 11.21 -0.49 -0.59
CA THR A 59 12.37 -0.75 0.27
C THR A 59 11.97 -0.70 1.75
N ASN A 60 12.83 -1.20 2.64
CA ASN A 60 12.63 -1.04 4.09
C ASN A 60 12.49 0.44 4.50
N LYS A 61 13.22 1.33 3.83
CA LYS A 61 13.13 2.78 4.06
C LYS A 61 11.74 3.31 3.68
N HIS A 62 11.19 2.89 2.55
CA HIS A 62 9.83 3.27 2.15
C HIS A 62 8.78 2.74 3.13
N ILE A 63 8.90 1.50 3.57
CA ILE A 63 7.98 0.92 4.55
C ILE A 63 8.06 1.66 5.89
N ALA A 64 9.27 1.96 6.37
CA ALA A 64 9.50 2.73 7.58
C ALA A 64 8.89 4.15 7.49
N GLN A 65 9.21 4.89 6.44
CA GLN A 65 8.83 6.30 6.31
C GLN A 65 7.38 6.51 5.89
N ARG A 66 6.82 5.62 5.06
CA ARG A 66 5.45 5.77 4.55
C ARG A 66 4.43 4.91 5.27
N ILE A 67 4.63 3.60 5.29
CA ILE A 67 3.65 2.69 5.89
C ILE A 67 3.63 2.89 7.40
N ILE A 68 4.77 2.71 8.08
CA ILE A 68 4.83 2.90 9.53
C ILE A 68 4.69 4.38 9.89
N GLY A 69 5.22 5.27 9.04
CA GLY A 69 5.15 6.72 9.22
C GLY A 69 3.73 7.28 9.27
N TYR A 70 2.89 6.93 8.29
CA TYR A 70 1.58 7.56 8.09
C TYR A 70 0.41 6.58 8.13
N TYR A 71 0.64 5.30 7.82
CA TYR A 71 -0.42 4.30 7.67
C TYR A 71 -0.15 3.02 8.48
N PRO A 72 0.24 3.09 9.77
CA PRO A 72 0.68 1.91 10.53
C PRO A 72 -0.45 0.89 10.73
N GLN A 73 -1.71 1.30 10.59
CA GLN A 73 -2.88 0.43 10.64
C GLN A 73 -2.95 -0.56 9.46
N LEU A 74 -2.31 -0.26 8.32
CA LEU A 74 -2.25 -1.19 7.19
C LEU A 74 -1.52 -2.50 7.55
N LEU A 75 -0.63 -2.46 8.56
CA LEU A 75 0.04 -3.66 9.05
C LEU A 75 -0.87 -4.61 9.84
N LEU A 76 -2.09 -4.18 10.19
CA LEU A 76 -3.10 -5.04 10.82
C LEU A 76 -3.94 -5.80 9.80
N LEU A 77 -3.82 -5.49 8.51
CA LEU A 77 -4.60 -6.13 7.47
C LEU A 77 -4.17 -7.59 7.29
N ASP A 78 -5.15 -8.45 7.03
CA ASP A 78 -4.90 -9.81 6.58
C ASP A 78 -4.73 -9.84 5.06
N ARG A 79 -3.66 -10.48 4.60
CA ARG A 79 -3.33 -10.55 3.18
C ARG A 79 -4.49 -11.12 2.34
N ARG A 80 -5.10 -12.22 2.80
CA ARG A 80 -6.10 -12.98 2.05
C ARG A 80 -7.48 -12.36 2.14
N ARG A 81 -7.83 -11.81 3.30
CA ARG A 81 -9.15 -11.28 3.61
C ARG A 81 -9.31 -9.82 3.22
N ASP A 82 -8.27 -9.01 3.35
CA ASP A 82 -8.36 -7.56 3.16
C ASP A 82 -7.67 -7.12 1.86
N ILE A 83 -6.45 -7.60 1.59
CA ILE A 83 -5.68 -7.11 0.43
C ILE A 83 -6.06 -7.82 -0.88
N ASP A 84 -6.09 -9.15 -0.89
CA ASP A 84 -6.35 -9.92 -2.11
C ASP A 84 -7.71 -9.60 -2.80
N PRO A 85 -8.82 -9.34 -2.07
CA PRO A 85 -10.07 -8.90 -2.71
C PRO A 85 -9.95 -7.56 -3.45
N VAL A 86 -9.15 -6.62 -2.92
CA VAL A 86 -8.89 -5.33 -3.57
C VAL A 86 -8.08 -5.54 -4.83
N LEU A 87 -7.02 -6.36 -4.77
CA LEU A 87 -6.20 -6.70 -5.94
C LEU A 87 -7.02 -7.38 -7.03
N ARG A 88 -7.88 -8.35 -6.68
CA ARG A 88 -8.77 -9.00 -7.65
C ARG A 88 -9.76 -8.03 -8.29
N LEU A 89 -10.24 -7.03 -7.55
CA LEU A 89 -11.09 -5.99 -8.13
C LEU A 89 -10.30 -5.13 -9.11
N LEU A 90 -9.15 -4.62 -8.71
CA LEU A 90 -8.29 -3.78 -9.57
C LEU A 90 -7.86 -4.54 -10.83
N GLU A 91 -7.54 -5.82 -10.70
CA GLU A 91 -7.16 -6.69 -11.79
C GLU A 91 -8.29 -6.88 -12.83
N ARG A 92 -9.54 -6.99 -12.37
CA ARG A 92 -10.74 -7.04 -13.24
C ARG A 92 -11.01 -5.72 -13.95
N LEU A 93 -10.53 -4.62 -13.39
CA LEU A 93 -10.60 -3.28 -13.96
C LEU A 93 -9.35 -2.93 -14.78
N GLU A 94 -8.54 -3.93 -15.13
CA GLU A 94 -7.31 -3.79 -15.92
C GLU A 94 -6.21 -2.92 -15.26
N CYS A 95 -6.37 -2.55 -13.99
CA CYS A 95 -5.33 -1.89 -13.20
C CYS A 95 -4.30 -2.93 -12.73
N ARG A 96 -3.20 -3.03 -13.47
CA ARG A 96 -2.12 -4.01 -13.26
C ARG A 96 -0.74 -3.38 -13.47
N GLY A 97 0.32 -4.13 -13.19
CA GLY A 97 1.70 -3.70 -13.46
C GLY A 97 2.04 -2.36 -12.79
N ASP A 98 2.63 -1.44 -13.56
CA ASP A 98 3.08 -0.15 -13.03
C ASP A 98 1.94 0.77 -12.60
N ASN A 99 0.77 0.68 -13.23
CA ASN A 99 -0.43 1.41 -12.80
C ASN A 99 -0.85 1.01 -11.38
N LEU A 100 -0.86 -0.29 -11.10
CA LEU A 100 -1.16 -0.80 -9.75
C LEU A 100 -0.07 -0.38 -8.75
N ARG A 101 1.20 -0.42 -9.15
CA ARG A 101 2.32 -0.01 -8.31
C ARG A 101 2.23 1.49 -7.97
N LEU A 102 1.91 2.32 -8.95
CA LEU A 102 1.72 3.76 -8.78
C LEU A 102 0.53 4.06 -7.86
N LEU A 103 -0.62 3.41 -8.08
CA LEU A 103 -1.79 3.55 -7.22
C LEU A 103 -1.47 3.18 -5.76
N VAL A 104 -0.83 2.02 -5.54
CA VAL A 104 -0.46 1.59 -4.19
C VAL A 104 0.60 2.50 -3.58
N TRP A 105 1.51 3.03 -4.41
CA TRP A 105 2.50 4.02 -3.99
C TRP A 105 1.82 5.30 -3.51
N GLU A 106 0.99 5.93 -4.33
CA GLU A 106 0.38 7.21 -3.99
C GLU A 106 -0.73 7.08 -2.94
N TYR A 107 -1.50 6.01 -3.01
CA TYR A 107 -2.67 5.79 -2.16
C TYR A 107 -2.69 4.41 -1.48
N PRO A 108 -1.80 4.15 -0.50
CA PRO A 108 -1.80 2.87 0.24
C PRO A 108 -3.14 2.55 0.94
N ARG A 109 -3.93 3.58 1.26
CA ARG A 109 -5.28 3.47 1.83
C ARG A 109 -6.31 2.85 0.88
N ILE A 110 -5.93 2.54 -0.35
CA ILE A 110 -6.76 1.72 -1.25
C ILE A 110 -7.12 0.37 -0.64
N PHE A 111 -6.39 -0.11 0.38
CA PHE A 111 -6.70 -1.34 1.11
C PHE A 111 -7.61 -1.15 2.34
N ASP A 112 -8.11 0.07 2.57
CA ASP A 112 -9.12 0.33 3.62
C ASP A 112 -10.48 -0.29 3.23
N LYS A 113 -11.39 -0.39 4.21
CA LYS A 113 -12.75 -0.95 4.03
C LYS A 113 -13.55 -0.28 2.92
N ASP A 114 -13.27 1.00 2.64
CA ASP A 114 -13.96 1.81 1.65
C ASP A 114 -13.32 1.78 0.25
N TYR A 115 -12.46 0.80 -0.03
CA TYR A 115 -11.73 0.69 -1.30
C TYR A 115 -12.60 0.83 -2.54
N ARG A 116 -13.85 0.33 -2.53
CA ARG A 116 -14.79 0.45 -3.65
C ARG A 116 -15.14 1.90 -3.97
N ARG A 117 -15.27 2.75 -2.95
CA ARG A 117 -15.53 4.18 -3.12
C ARG A 117 -14.32 4.87 -3.75
N HIS A 118 -13.12 4.54 -3.30
CA HIS A 118 -11.88 5.07 -3.86
C HIS A 118 -11.69 4.65 -5.32
N VAL A 119 -11.92 3.37 -5.64
CA VAL A 119 -11.85 2.86 -7.01
C VAL A 119 -12.81 3.61 -7.94
N ARG A 120 -14.07 3.82 -7.54
CA ARG A 120 -15.04 4.60 -8.34
C ARG A 120 -14.57 6.04 -8.58
N LYS A 121 -13.98 6.67 -7.56
CA LYS A 121 -13.40 8.02 -7.69
C LYS A 121 -12.27 8.01 -8.71
N PHE A 122 -11.35 7.05 -8.64
CA PHE A 122 -10.24 6.95 -9.58
C PHE A 122 -10.70 6.61 -11.01
N GLN A 123 -11.73 5.78 -11.16
CA GLN A 123 -12.36 5.52 -12.47
C GLN A 123 -12.98 6.78 -13.09
N HIS A 124 -13.63 7.61 -12.27
CA HIS A 124 -14.18 8.88 -12.74
C HIS A 124 -13.08 9.86 -13.17
N LEU A 125 -11.94 9.84 -12.48
CA LEU A 125 -10.78 10.66 -12.79
C LEU A 125 -9.93 10.12 -13.95
N GLY A 126 -10.11 8.87 -14.38
CA GLY A 126 -9.33 8.27 -15.46
C GLY A 126 -7.86 8.00 -15.10
N VAL A 127 -7.54 7.76 -13.83
CA VAL A 127 -6.15 7.63 -13.34
C VAL A 127 -5.75 6.18 -13.03
N TYR A 128 -4.46 5.89 -13.02
CA TYR A 128 -3.89 4.56 -12.71
C TYR A 128 -4.44 3.43 -13.60
N GLY A 129 -4.71 3.74 -14.88
CA GLY A 129 -5.33 2.79 -15.82
C GLY A 129 -6.78 2.43 -15.48
N LEU A 130 -7.42 3.13 -14.54
CA LEU A 130 -8.83 2.97 -14.22
C LEU A 130 -9.62 3.97 -15.07
N SER A 131 -10.14 3.52 -16.21
CA SER A 131 -11.06 4.30 -17.03
C SER A 131 -12.46 3.70 -16.97
N LEU A 132 -13.49 4.56 -16.95
CA LEU A 132 -14.83 4.13 -17.29
C LEU A 132 -14.81 3.71 -18.77
N ARG A 133 -14.78 2.40 -19.04
CA ARG A 133 -15.23 1.92 -20.34
C ARG A 133 -16.71 2.22 -20.43
N THR A 134 -17.06 3.40 -20.94
CA THR A 134 -18.37 3.60 -21.54
C THR A 134 -18.50 2.51 -22.60
N ALA A 135 -19.43 1.58 -22.40
CA ALA A 135 -19.77 0.56 -23.39
C ALA A 135 -20.47 1.19 -24.60
N ALA A 136 -19.81 2.14 -25.26
CA ALA A 136 -20.26 2.82 -26.46
C ALA A 136 -19.02 3.21 -27.30
N ALA A 137 -19.06 2.82 -28.59
CA ALA A 137 -18.06 2.96 -29.65
C ALA A 137 -16.87 1.98 -29.52
N GLY A 138 -16.63 1.04 -30.43
CA GLY A 138 -16.77 1.15 -31.88
C GLY A 138 -15.41 1.52 -32.47
N ASP A 139 -14.70 0.50 -32.96
CA ASP A 139 -13.69 0.52 -34.03
C ASP A 139 -12.84 1.80 -34.23
N ALA A 140 -11.54 1.73 -33.90
CA ALA A 140 -10.46 2.39 -34.64
C ALA A 140 -9.10 2.05 -34.00
N GLY A 141 -8.25 1.35 -34.75
CA GLY A 141 -6.83 1.21 -34.43
C GLY A 141 -6.07 2.51 -34.63
N ALA A 142 -5.00 2.70 -33.85
CA ALA A 142 -3.83 3.49 -34.22
C ALA A 142 -2.68 3.16 -33.29
N ASP A 143 -1.67 2.53 -33.88
CA ASP A 143 -0.26 2.53 -33.50
C ASP A 143 0.25 3.98 -33.36
N ASP A 144 0.95 4.32 -32.27
CA ASP A 144 2.23 5.05 -32.36
C ASP A 144 2.95 5.05 -31.00
N GLY A 145 4.25 4.79 -31.06
CA GLY A 145 5.15 4.73 -29.92
C GLY A 145 5.55 6.12 -29.44
N GLY A 146 5.33 6.37 -28.16
CA GLY A 146 5.84 7.56 -27.48
C GLY A 146 6.06 7.28 -26.01
N SER A 147 7.23 6.73 -25.66
CA SER A 147 7.66 6.66 -24.26
C SER A 147 7.88 8.08 -23.74
N ALA A 148 6.88 8.62 -23.05
CA ALA A 148 7.05 9.84 -22.26
C ALA A 148 8.14 9.59 -21.21
N PRO A 149 9.07 10.55 -20.99
CA PRO A 149 10.11 10.42 -19.98
C PRO A 149 9.49 10.25 -18.59
N TYR A 150 10.10 9.39 -17.79
CA TYR A 150 9.54 8.94 -16.52
C TYR A 150 9.53 10.07 -15.47
N PRO A 151 8.46 10.20 -14.64
CA PRO A 151 8.38 11.22 -13.59
C PRO A 151 9.42 11.10 -12.47
N TRP A 152 10.17 9.99 -12.39
CA TRP A 152 11.30 9.87 -11.45
C TRP A 152 12.59 10.51 -12.00
N GLU A 153 12.61 10.91 -13.28
CA GLU A 153 13.61 11.80 -13.87
C GLU A 153 13.15 13.27 -13.78
N GLY A 154 13.16 13.82 -12.56
CA GLY A 154 13.30 15.27 -12.35
C GLY A 154 12.22 16.23 -12.87
N GLY A 155 11.07 15.77 -13.34
CA GLY A 155 9.96 16.64 -13.74
C GLY A 155 9.09 17.07 -12.55
N PRO A 156 8.64 18.35 -12.48
CA PRO A 156 7.71 18.79 -11.44
C PRO A 156 6.36 18.08 -11.60
N LEU A 157 5.87 17.46 -10.52
CA LEU A 157 4.59 16.77 -10.48
C LEU A 157 3.42 17.77 -10.60
N PRO A 158 2.28 17.37 -11.19
CA PRO A 158 1.08 18.20 -11.21
C PRO A 158 0.61 18.51 -9.78
N ILE A 159 0.56 19.79 -9.44
CA ILE A 159 0.30 20.32 -8.10
C ILE A 159 -1.15 20.06 -7.63
N GLU A 160 -2.07 19.75 -8.56
CA GLU A 160 -3.51 19.69 -8.27
C GLU A 160 -3.99 18.46 -7.47
N LEU A 161 -3.14 17.45 -7.24
CA LEU A 161 -3.52 16.27 -6.45
C LEU A 161 -3.51 16.50 -4.93
N TRP A 162 -2.89 17.58 -4.45
CA TRP A 162 -2.67 17.84 -3.02
C TRP A 162 -3.74 18.73 -2.38
N GLU A 163 -4.52 19.48 -3.16
CA GLU A 163 -5.49 20.46 -2.63
C GLU A 163 -6.83 19.83 -2.18
N TRP A 164 -6.99 18.51 -2.34
CA TRP A 164 -8.24 17.80 -2.06
C TRP A 164 -8.12 16.73 -0.95
N PHE A 165 -7.07 16.79 -0.13
CA PHE A 165 -6.83 15.94 1.03
C PHE A 165 -6.69 16.77 2.31
#